data_AF-A0AAJ1ERD1-F1
#
_entry.id   AF-A0AAJ1ERD1-F1
#
_cell.length_a   1.000
_cell.length_b   1.000
_cell.length_c   1.000
_cell.angle_alpha   90.00
_cell.angle_beta   90.00
_cell.angle_gamma   90.00
#
_symmetry.space_group_name_H-M   'P 1'
#
loop_
_entity.id
_entity.type
_entity.pdbx_description
1 polymer ?
#
loop_
_entity_poly.entity_id
_entity_poly.type
_entity_poly.pdbx_seq_one_letter_code
_entity_poly.pdbx_strand_id
1 'polypeptide(L)'
;MSRKEGYSRKGLFGEIKHYDANGRKVGESRPNILGGYSNYDTNGHKTGESRPGIFGGMNHYDNHNRKTGSTRPGILSGANHYDDKGHKTGHSNQGILGGWNHYDD
;
A
#
# COMPACT_ATOMS: atom_id res chain seq x y z
N MET A 1 -6.19 -2.82 20.51
CA MET A 1 -5.29 -3.80 19.85
C MET A 1 -5.51 -3.61 18.36
N SER A 2 -4.46 -3.34 17.59
CA SER A 2 -4.60 -3.20 16.14
C SER A 2 -4.99 -4.53 15.51
N ARG A 3 -5.96 -4.50 14.60
CA ARG A 3 -6.48 -5.65 13.88
C ARG A 3 -5.75 -5.77 12.55
N LYS A 4 -5.34 -6.99 12.21
CA LYS A 4 -4.80 -7.29 10.89
C LYS A 4 -5.92 -7.18 9.86
N GLU A 5 -5.83 -6.20 8.97
CA GLU A 5 -6.82 -5.98 7.90
C GLU A 5 -6.52 -6.82 6.66
N GLY A 6 -5.26 -7.19 6.47
CA GLY A 6 -4.81 -7.92 5.30
C GLY A 6 -3.31 -8.07 5.21
N TYR A 7 -2.84 -8.48 4.04
CA TYR A 7 -1.42 -8.58 3.74
C TYR A 7 -1.16 -8.45 2.25
N SER A 8 0.08 -8.14 1.91
CA SER A 8 0.55 -8.03 0.53
C SER A 8 1.71 -8.97 0.26
N ARG A 9 1.78 -9.48 -0.96
CA ARG A 9 2.90 -10.33 -1.42
C ARG A 9 3.48 -9.82 -2.73
N LYS A 10 4.81 -9.82 -2.81
CA LYS A 10 5.52 -9.50 -4.05
C LYS A 10 5.38 -10.66 -5.04
N GLY A 11 5.01 -10.35 -6.27
CA GLY A 11 4.96 -11.26 -7.41
C GLY A 11 6.28 -11.32 -8.15
N LEU A 12 6.30 -12.10 -9.23
CA LEU A 12 7.53 -12.42 -9.97
C LEU A 12 8.07 -11.22 -10.74
N PHE A 13 7.21 -10.33 -11.22
CA PHE A 13 7.56 -9.17 -12.06
C PHE A 13 7.55 -7.87 -11.26
N GLY A 14 7.65 -7.96 -9.93
CA GLY A 14 7.65 -6.80 -9.04
C GLY A 14 6.26 -6.24 -8.74
N GLU A 15 5.19 -6.84 -9.28
CA GLU A 15 3.84 -6.54 -8.84
C GLU A 15 3.65 -6.89 -7.35
N ILE A 16 2.74 -6.20 -6.69
CA ILE A 16 2.39 -6.44 -5.29
C ILE A 16 0.91 -6.84 -5.27
N LYS A 17 0.62 -8.07 -4.85
CA LYS A 17 -0.75 -8.59 -4.74
C LYS A 17 -1.28 -8.30 -3.34
N HIS A 18 -2.46 -7.71 -3.25
CA HIS A 18 -3.11 -7.36 -1.98
C HIS A 18 -4.18 -8.37 -1.63
N TYR A 19 -4.20 -8.79 -0.37
CA TYR A 19 -5.14 -9.77 0.18
C TYR A 19 -5.82 -9.22 1.43
N ASP A 20 -7.11 -9.50 1.58
CA ASP A 20 -7.85 -9.22 2.81
C ASP A 20 -7.44 -10.15 3.96
N ALA A 21 -7.99 -9.92 5.15
CA ALA A 21 -7.76 -10.76 6.33
C ALA A 21 -8.16 -12.24 6.13
N ASN A 22 -9.09 -12.54 5.21
CA ASN A 22 -9.52 -13.89 4.87
C ASN A 22 -8.64 -14.55 3.80
N GLY A 23 -7.64 -13.84 3.27
CA GLY A 23 -6.74 -14.31 2.22
C GLY A 23 -7.31 -14.23 0.81
N ARG A 24 -8.40 -13.50 0.58
CA ARG A 24 -8.93 -13.23 -0.77
C ARG A 24 -8.16 -12.09 -1.41
N LYS A 25 -7.79 -12.23 -2.68
CA LYS A 25 -7.13 -11.15 -3.43
C LYS A 25 -8.13 -10.01 -3.62
N VAL A 26 -7.76 -8.80 -3.23
CA VAL A 26 -8.58 -7.58 -3.35
C VAL A 26 -8.06 -6.60 -4.40
N GLY A 27 -6.86 -6.84 -4.92
CA GLY A 27 -6.27 -6.03 -5.97
C GLY A 27 -4.78 -6.30 -6.12
N GLU A 28 -4.12 -5.48 -6.93
CA GLU A 28 -2.68 -5.50 -7.09
C GLU A 28 -2.12 -4.12 -7.45
N SER A 29 -0.87 -3.88 -7.07
CA SER A 29 -0.09 -2.70 -7.45
C SER A 29 1.01 -3.11 -8.42
N ARG A 30 1.18 -2.38 -9.52
CA ARG A 30 2.21 -2.65 -10.53
C ARG A 30 3.21 -1.49 -10.57
N PRO A 31 4.52 -1.77 -10.57
CA PRO A 31 5.53 -0.71 -10.54
C PRO A 31 5.48 0.14 -11.81
N ASN A 32 5.67 1.45 -11.65
CA ASN A 32 5.80 2.39 -12.78
C ASN A 32 7.29 2.61 -13.12
N ILE A 33 7.59 2.93 -14.40
CA ILE A 33 8.97 3.14 -14.89
C ILE A 33 9.70 4.28 -14.15
N LEU A 34 8.97 5.33 -13.76
CA LEU A 34 9.51 6.49 -13.05
C LEU A 34 9.43 6.37 -11.51
N GLY A 35 9.22 5.15 -11.02
CA GLY A 35 8.97 4.88 -9.60
C GLY A 35 7.50 5.05 -9.20
N GLY A 36 7.16 4.52 -8.03
CA GLY A 36 5.78 4.40 -7.58
C GLY A 36 5.06 3.19 -8.20
N TYR A 37 3.74 3.13 -8.01
CA TYR A 37 2.92 2.00 -8.45
C TYR A 37 1.57 2.45 -8.98
N SER A 38 1.04 1.77 -9.99
CA SER A 38 -0.37 1.86 -10.38
C SER A 38 -1.18 0.78 -9.68
N ASN A 39 -2.31 1.14 -9.08
CA ASN A 39 -3.16 0.24 -8.30
C ASN A 39 -4.32 -0.24 -9.17
N TYR A 40 -4.64 -1.53 -9.09
CA TYR A 40 -5.67 -2.19 -9.86
C TYR A 40 -6.59 -3.02 -8.97
N ASP A 41 -7.88 -3.02 -9.29
CA ASP A 41 -8.86 -3.91 -8.67
C ASP A 41 -8.68 -5.37 -9.12
N THR A 42 -9.54 -6.28 -8.62
CA THR A 42 -9.53 -7.69 -9.01
C THR A 42 -9.87 -7.95 -10.47
N ASN A 43 -10.56 -7.01 -11.12
CA ASN A 43 -10.94 -7.07 -12.54
C ASN A 43 -9.86 -6.48 -13.46
N GLY A 44 -8.82 -5.88 -12.90
CA GLY A 44 -7.73 -5.25 -13.65
C GLY A 44 -8.01 -3.80 -14.05
N HIS A 45 -9.03 -3.15 -13.49
CA HIS A 45 -9.23 -1.71 -13.69
C HIS A 45 -8.32 -0.92 -12.76
N LYS A 46 -7.69 0.12 -13.29
CA LYS A 46 -6.91 1.06 -12.47
C LYS A 46 -7.86 1.74 -11.47
N THR A 47 -7.51 1.75 -10.20
CA THR A 47 -8.27 2.39 -9.11
C THR A 47 -7.55 3.60 -8.50
N GLY A 48 -6.25 3.70 -8.76
CA GLY A 48 -5.44 4.82 -8.35
C GLY A 48 -3.97 4.56 -8.65
N GLU A 49 -3.11 5.35 -8.03
CA GLU A 49 -1.68 5.16 -8.10
C GLU A 49 -0.98 5.76 -6.90
N SER A 50 0.27 5.34 -6.71
CA SER A 50 1.15 5.87 -5.70
C SER A 50 2.39 6.46 -6.37
N ARG A 51 2.83 7.61 -5.87
CA ARG A 51 3.99 8.34 -6.39
C ARG A 51 5.00 8.57 -5.27
N PRO A 52 6.32 8.52 -5.54
CA PRO A 52 7.34 8.82 -4.54
C PRO A 52 7.13 10.20 -3.91
N GLY A 53 7.27 10.29 -2.58
CA GLY A 53 7.27 11.56 -1.86
C GLY A 53 8.65 12.21 -1.82
N ILE A 54 8.71 13.55 -1.80
CA ILE A 54 9.98 14.30 -1.74
C ILE A 54 10.77 14.09 -0.44
N PHE A 55 10.12 13.65 0.64
CA PHE A 55 10.74 13.33 1.93
C PHE A 55 10.82 11.81 2.17
N GLY A 56 10.86 11.03 1.08
CA GLY A 56 10.71 9.58 1.13
C GLY A 56 9.25 9.13 1.32
N GLY A 57 9.05 7.82 1.26
CA GLY A 57 7.72 7.22 1.27
C GLY A 57 6.96 7.39 -0.05
N MET A 58 5.64 7.20 0.01
CA MET A 58 4.74 7.20 -1.14
C MET A 58 3.49 8.04 -0.85
N ASN A 59 3.08 8.90 -1.79
CA ASN A 59 1.78 9.55 -1.78
C ASN A 59 0.79 8.71 -2.60
N HIS A 60 -0.44 8.56 -2.13
CA HIS A 60 -1.49 7.78 -2.81
C HIS A 60 -2.52 8.71 -3.42
N TYR A 61 -2.96 8.38 -4.63
CA TYR A 61 -3.90 9.15 -5.43
C TYR A 61 -5.02 8.24 -5.96
N ASP A 62 -6.23 8.78 -6.03
CA ASP A 62 -7.35 8.11 -6.70
C ASP A 62 -7.25 8.24 -8.23
N ASN A 63 -8.19 7.63 -8.95
CA ASN A 63 -8.31 7.74 -10.42
C ASN A 63 -8.54 9.17 -10.94
N HIS A 64 -8.91 10.12 -10.08
CA HIS A 64 -9.09 11.53 -10.41
C HIS A 64 -7.85 12.37 -10.04
N ASN A 65 -6.71 11.74 -9.76
CA ASN A 65 -5.47 12.38 -9.31
C ASN A 65 -5.60 13.18 -8.00
N ARG A 66 -6.60 12.87 -7.16
CA ARG A 66 -6.72 13.48 -5.84
C ARG A 66 -5.95 12.65 -4.83
N LYS A 67 -5.15 13.32 -4.00
CA LYS A 67 -4.39 12.64 -2.95
C LYS A 67 -5.37 12.07 -1.92
N THR A 68 -5.29 10.77 -1.68
CA THR A 68 -6.14 10.05 -0.71
C THR A 68 -5.38 9.71 0.57
N GLY A 69 -4.05 9.78 0.55
CA GLY A 69 -3.23 9.50 1.71
C GLY A 69 -1.74 9.42 1.40
N SER A 70 -0.99 8.87 2.35
CA SER A 70 0.44 8.59 2.15
C SER A 70 0.94 7.45 3.03
N THR A 71 2.00 6.79 2.58
CA THR A 71 2.77 5.84 3.37
C THR A 71 4.14 6.44 3.65
N ARG A 72 4.60 6.40 4.91
CA ARG A 72 5.93 6.87 5.32
C ARG A 72 6.68 5.77 6.07
N PRO A 73 8.01 5.68 5.96
CA PRO A 73 8.81 4.74 6.75
C PRO A 73 8.55 4.91 8.26
N GLY A 74 8.45 3.80 8.99
CA GLY A 74 8.38 3.80 10.45
C GLY A 74 9.77 3.98 11.10
N ILE A 75 9.80 4.45 12.35
CA ILE A 75 11.05 4.71 13.11
C ILE A 75 11.81 3.41 13.45
N LEU A 76 11.11 2.31 13.71
CA LEU A 76 11.73 1.06 14.21
C LEU A 76 11.75 -0.07 13.19
N SER A 77 10.77 -0.09 12.30
CA SER A 77 10.67 -0.88 11.06
C SER A 77 9.27 -0.62 10.51
N GLY A 78 8.97 -1.11 9.31
CA GLY A 78 7.62 -1.03 8.81
C GLY A 78 7.31 0.28 8.08
N ALA A 79 6.04 0.49 7.78
CA ALA A 79 5.55 1.70 7.14
C ALA A 79 4.26 2.17 7.82
N ASN A 80 4.14 3.46 8.11
CA ASN A 80 2.93 4.07 8.65
C ASN A 80 2.06 4.60 7.52
N HIS A 81 0.74 4.42 7.65
CA HIS A 81 -0.26 4.92 6.71
C HIS A 81 -0.96 6.15 7.28
N TYR A 82 -1.19 7.13 6.42
CA TYR A 82 -1.85 8.37 6.77
C TYR A 82 -2.95 8.69 5.77
N ASP A 83 -4.03 9.28 6.24
CA ASP A 83 -5.08 9.86 5.40
C ASP A 83 -4.61 11.15 4.68
N ASP A 84 -5.49 11.75 3.89
CA ASP A 84 -5.25 13.00 3.17
C ASP A 84 -5.06 14.21 4.10
N LYS A 85 -5.58 14.16 5.33
CA LYS A 85 -5.42 15.16 6.40
C LYS A 85 -4.13 14.97 7.20
N GLY A 86 -3.44 13.86 7.01
CA GLY A 86 -2.19 13.54 7.70
C GLY A 86 -2.37 12.84 9.05
N HIS A 87 -3.56 12.33 9.37
CA HIS A 87 -3.77 11.47 10.53
C HIS A 87 -3.34 10.05 10.20
N LYS A 88 -2.70 9.39 11.17
CA LYS A 88 -2.30 7.99 11.03
C LYS A 88 -3.57 7.11 11.02
N THR A 89 -3.66 6.23 10.04
CA THR A 89 -4.81 5.31 9.85
C THR A 89 -4.42 3.85 10.03
N GLY A 90 -3.12 3.56 10.11
CA GLY A 90 -2.64 2.21 10.26
C GLY A 90 -1.14 2.11 10.07
N HIS A 91 -0.66 0.88 10.03
CA HIS A 91 0.74 0.58 9.78
C HIS A 91 0.92 -0.80 9.13
N SER A 92 2.09 -0.99 8.51
CA SER A 92 2.53 -2.23 7.91
C SER A 92 3.81 -2.71 8.55
N ASN A 93 3.92 -4.02 8.79
CA ASN A 93 5.18 -4.65 9.15
C ASN A 93 5.57 -5.73 8.14
N GLN A 94 6.86 -6.05 8.10
CA GLN A 94 7.35 -7.10 7.23
C GLN A 94 6.92 -8.47 7.77
N GLY A 95 6.32 -9.28 6.91
CA GLY A 95 5.96 -10.66 7.19
C GLY A 95 7.14 -11.60 7.01
N ILE A 96 7.04 -12.78 7.64
CA ILE A 96 8.10 -13.81 7.69
C ILE A 96 8.52 -14.31 6.29
N LEU A 97 7.63 -14.19 5.29
CA LEU A 97 7.88 -14.65 3.91
C LEU A 97 8.11 -13.49 2.91
N GLY A 98 8.66 -12.36 3.38
CA GLY A 98 8.96 -11.21 2.52
C GLY A 98 7.74 -10.43 2.01
N GLY A 99 6.55 -10.74 2.55
CA GLY A 99 5.33 -9.95 2.36
C GLY A 99 5.20 -8.82 3.38
N TRP A 100 4.10 -8.08 3.33
CA TRP A 100 3.76 -7.04 4.29
C TRP A 100 2.43 -7.39 4.96
N ASN A 101 2.32 -7.32 6.28
CA ASN A 101 1.02 -7.38 6.95
C ASN A 101 0.55 -5.97 7.25
N HIS A 102 -0.75 -5.72 7.09
CA HIS A 102 -1.37 -4.41 7.29
C HIS A 102 -2.28 -4.44 8.52
N TYR A 103 -2.19 -3.40 9.34
CA TYR A 103 -2.95 -3.22 10.57
C TYR A 103 -3.59 -1.84 10.61
N ASP A 104 -4.80 -1.76 11.15
CA ASP A 104 -5.43 -0.50 11.53
C ASP A 104 -4.74 0.14 12.76
N ASP A 105 -5.10 1.40 13.05
CA ASP A 105 -4.68 2.13 14.25
C ASP A 105 -5.89 2.44 15.16
#